data_AF-A0A4R5C4V7-F1
#
_entry.id   AF-A0A4R5C4V7-F1
#
_cell.length_a   1.000
_cell.length_b   1.000
_cell.length_c   1.000
_cell.angle_alpha   90.00
_cell.angle_beta   90.00
_cell.angle_gamma   90.00
#
_symmetry.space_group_name_H-M   'P 1'
#
loop_
_entity.id
_entity.type
_entity.pdbx_description
1 polymer ?
#
loop_
_entity_poly.entity_id
_entity_poly.type
_entity_poly.pdbx_seq_one_letter_code
_entity_poly.pdbx_strand_id
1 'polypeptide(L)'
;MSSNMAIPKTCTYCGKAYMIEFKQIVGRGTRLFEGKDFFTIYDFVDAYHHFADPERDGEPLEPEPQPKPPRPKKPCEICNQLPCICPSEPKPPCLKCGQQPFVCKKKVKIKLRNGKEFEIQHMMATSFWSADGIPMSAVEFLNNIFGLPNLFKSEAELRELWSNPMTRRTFLEKLDDAGFGKEELTTLQQLINAENSDLFDVLEFVFNSDIKPMTREERVAEAQATIFALLDNKQKEFIEFVLSKYIETGVEELDQEKLPILLTNKYQSLEDAKAVLGNVSNISTLFIEFQKHLYEEKVA
;
A
#
# COMPACT_ATOMS: atom_id res chain seq x y z
N MET A 1 3.50 -35.22 21.10
CA MET A 1 2.38 -35.16 20.13
C MET A 1 1.86 -33.73 20.12
N SER A 2 2.01 -33.00 19.02
CA SER A 2 1.63 -31.58 18.95
C SER A 2 0.11 -31.43 18.79
N SER A 3 -0.50 -30.60 19.63
CA SER A 3 -1.92 -30.26 19.51
C SER A 3 -2.04 -28.96 18.71
N ASN A 4 -2.71 -29.01 17.56
CA ASN A 4 -2.94 -27.86 16.71
C ASN A 4 -4.35 -27.30 16.98
N MET A 5 -4.44 -26.01 17.28
CA MET A 5 -5.72 -25.33 17.47
C MET A 5 -5.87 -24.26 16.38
N ALA A 6 -6.90 -24.43 15.55
CA ALA A 6 -7.27 -23.46 14.52
C ALA A 6 -8.46 -22.65 15.02
N ILE A 7 -8.41 -21.32 14.87
CA ILE A 7 -9.53 -20.43 15.20
C ILE A 7 -10.43 -20.36 13.95
N PRO A 8 -11.66 -20.88 13.98
CA PRO A 8 -12.54 -20.89 12.82
C PRO A 8 -13.15 -19.50 12.52
N LYS A 9 -13.52 -19.28 11.25
CA LYS A 9 -14.08 -18.05 10.64
C LYS A 9 -15.41 -17.52 11.22
N THR A 10 -15.92 -18.05 12.32
CA THR A 10 -17.23 -17.68 12.87
C THR A 10 -17.07 -17.17 14.29
N CYS A 11 -16.72 -15.90 14.46
CA CYS A 11 -16.95 -15.21 15.72
C CYS A 11 -17.58 -13.84 15.41
N THR A 12 -18.84 -13.70 15.78
CA THR A 12 -19.76 -12.63 15.33
C THR A 12 -19.85 -11.47 16.34
N TYR A 13 -18.80 -11.16 17.11
CA TYR A 13 -18.90 -10.14 18.16
C TYR A 13 -17.71 -9.18 18.20
N CYS A 14 -17.95 -7.94 17.76
CA CYS A 14 -17.10 -6.78 17.96
C CYS A 14 -17.24 -6.26 19.39
N GLY A 15 -16.13 -6.15 20.15
CA GLY A 15 -16.07 -5.55 21.50
C GLY A 15 -15.49 -6.46 22.60
N LYS A 16 -15.47 -5.98 23.86
CA LYS A 16 -14.82 -6.59 25.07
C LYS A 16 -15.09 -8.10 25.29
N ALA A 17 -16.16 -8.66 24.72
CA ALA A 17 -16.44 -10.10 24.72
C ALA A 17 -15.39 -10.92 23.94
N TYR A 18 -14.85 -10.36 22.85
CA TYR A 18 -13.82 -10.96 22.00
C TYR A 18 -12.51 -11.23 22.75
N MET A 19 -12.13 -10.37 23.72
CA MET A 19 -10.93 -10.55 24.55
C MET A 19 -11.05 -11.75 25.50
N ILE A 20 -12.22 -11.92 26.13
CA ILE A 20 -12.44 -13.03 27.05
C ILE A 20 -12.50 -14.34 26.27
N GLU A 21 -13.18 -14.37 25.13
CA GLU A 21 -13.23 -15.55 24.27
C GLU A 21 -11.85 -15.94 23.72
N PHE A 22 -11.05 -14.98 23.25
CA PHE A 22 -9.68 -15.24 22.78
C PHE A 22 -8.82 -15.85 23.90
N LYS A 23 -8.82 -15.26 25.10
CA LYS A 23 -8.07 -15.82 26.25
C LYS A 23 -8.62 -17.17 26.72
N GLN A 24 -9.92 -17.44 26.56
CA GLN A 24 -10.50 -18.76 26.81
C GLN A 24 -10.09 -19.80 25.76
N ILE A 25 -9.97 -19.39 24.48
CA ILE A 25 -9.46 -20.23 23.38
C ILE A 25 -7.99 -20.59 23.62
N VAL A 26 -7.15 -19.59 23.93
CA VAL A 26 -5.73 -19.81 24.27
C VAL A 26 -5.59 -20.64 25.55
N GLY A 27 -6.39 -20.36 26.57
CA GLY A 27 -6.41 -21.08 27.85
C GLY A 27 -6.79 -22.56 27.76
N ARG A 28 -7.46 -22.99 26.67
CA ARG A 28 -7.66 -24.42 26.39
C ARG A 28 -6.35 -25.10 25.95
N GLY A 29 -5.46 -24.35 25.30
CA GLY A 29 -4.14 -24.78 24.85
C GLY A 29 -3.06 -24.79 25.94
N THR A 30 -3.21 -24.05 27.05
CA THR A 30 -2.17 -23.92 28.09
C THR A 30 -2.15 -25.06 29.13
N ARG A 31 -3.08 -26.02 29.07
CA ARG A 31 -3.08 -27.19 29.96
C ARG A 31 -1.86 -28.07 29.71
N LEU A 32 -1.14 -28.43 30.78
CA LEU A 32 0.05 -29.30 30.75
C LEU A 32 -0.36 -30.78 30.73
N PHE A 33 0.34 -31.56 29.91
CA PHE A 33 0.21 -33.02 29.80
C PHE A 33 1.60 -33.62 29.63
N GLU A 34 1.85 -34.83 30.12
CA GLU A 34 3.12 -35.52 29.89
C GLU A 34 3.32 -35.75 28.37
N GLY A 35 4.47 -35.29 27.84
CA GLY A 35 4.81 -35.38 26.41
C GLY A 35 4.29 -34.23 25.53
N LYS A 36 3.87 -33.12 26.13
CA LYS A 36 3.50 -31.87 25.45
C LYS A 36 4.35 -30.70 25.96
N ASP A 37 5.33 -30.30 25.15
CA ASP A 37 6.27 -29.23 25.50
C ASP A 37 5.80 -27.84 25.01
N PHE A 38 4.96 -27.81 23.96
CA PHE A 38 4.39 -26.59 23.40
C PHE A 38 3.02 -26.84 22.75
N PHE A 39 2.36 -25.74 22.37
CA PHE A 39 1.17 -25.76 21.51
C PHE A 39 1.29 -24.63 20.50
N THR A 40 0.72 -24.83 19.31
CA THR A 40 0.79 -23.85 18.22
C THR A 40 -0.60 -23.30 17.95
N ILE A 41 -0.72 -21.98 17.96
CA ILE A 41 -1.93 -21.27 17.56
C ILE A 41 -1.76 -20.90 16.09
N TYR A 42 -2.70 -21.32 15.25
CA TYR A 42 -2.79 -20.83 13.87
C TYR A 42 -3.86 -19.74 13.84
N ASP A 43 -3.38 -18.51 13.75
CA ASP A 43 -4.21 -17.33 13.56
C ASP A 43 -4.35 -17.06 12.05
N PHE A 44 -5.58 -17.08 11.56
CA PHE A 44 -5.90 -16.85 10.14
C PHE A 44 -6.46 -15.44 9.89
N VAL A 45 -6.58 -14.65 10.95
CA VAL A 45 -7.23 -13.32 10.94
C VAL A 45 -6.34 -12.27 11.61
N ASP A 46 -5.06 -12.58 11.84
CA ASP A 46 -4.06 -11.71 12.47
C ASP A 46 -4.53 -11.03 13.78
N ALA A 47 -5.43 -11.70 14.51
CA ALA A 47 -5.99 -11.24 15.77
C ALA A 47 -4.92 -11.02 16.85
N TYR A 48 -3.81 -11.76 16.81
CA TYR A 48 -2.74 -11.70 17.81
C TYR A 48 -2.18 -10.28 18.02
N HIS A 49 -2.16 -9.43 17.00
CA HIS A 49 -1.68 -8.04 17.11
C HIS A 49 -2.47 -7.21 18.13
N HIS A 50 -3.76 -7.51 18.29
CA HIS A 50 -4.64 -6.80 19.23
C HIS A 50 -4.59 -7.36 20.66
N PHE A 51 -3.93 -8.50 20.87
CA PHE A 51 -3.91 -9.22 22.16
C PHE A 51 -2.50 -9.57 22.66
N ALA A 52 -1.46 -9.12 21.95
CA ALA A 52 -0.08 -9.26 22.38
C ALA A 52 0.16 -8.41 23.64
N ASP A 53 0.33 -9.06 24.77
CA ASP A 53 0.73 -8.44 26.04
C ASP A 53 2.13 -8.95 26.40
N PRO A 54 3.20 -8.25 26.00
CA PRO A 54 4.58 -8.70 26.20
C PRO A 54 4.94 -8.91 27.68
N GLU A 55 4.31 -8.18 28.60
CA GLU A 55 4.56 -8.29 30.05
C GLU A 55 3.92 -9.55 30.66
N ARG A 56 2.85 -10.09 30.04
CA ARG A 56 2.14 -11.28 30.55
C ARG A 56 2.40 -12.57 29.77
N ASP A 57 2.49 -12.47 28.44
CA ASP A 57 2.48 -13.63 27.54
C ASP A 57 3.87 -13.95 26.96
N GLY A 58 4.83 -13.01 27.09
CA GLY A 58 6.18 -13.12 26.52
C GLY A 58 6.21 -12.91 25.01
N GLU A 59 7.41 -12.81 24.43
CA GLU A 59 7.56 -12.69 22.97
C GLU A 59 7.21 -14.03 22.28
N PRO A 60 6.35 -14.02 21.24
CA PRO A 60 6.06 -15.21 20.46
C PRO A 60 7.34 -15.76 19.84
N LEU A 61 7.67 -17.01 20.12
CA LEU A 61 8.74 -17.70 19.41
C LEU A 61 8.33 -17.87 17.96
N GLU A 62 9.25 -17.57 17.03
CA GLU A 62 9.02 -17.81 15.61
C GLU A 62 8.61 -19.28 15.41
N PRO A 63 7.55 -19.55 14.62
CA PRO A 63 7.13 -20.92 14.38
C PRO A 63 8.29 -21.70 13.78
N GLU A 64 8.66 -22.81 14.40
CA GLU A 64 9.61 -23.72 13.79
C GLU A 64 9.14 -24.01 12.36
N PRO A 65 9.99 -23.79 11.34
CA PRO A 65 9.58 -23.96 9.96
C PRO A 65 9.04 -25.39 9.82
N GLN A 66 7.73 -25.51 9.61
CA GLN A 66 7.13 -26.83 9.42
C GLN A 66 7.93 -27.53 8.33
N PRO A 67 8.54 -28.69 8.60
CA PRO A 67 9.19 -29.43 7.56
C PRO A 67 8.10 -29.79 6.57
N LYS A 68 8.11 -29.12 5.40
CA LYS A 68 7.47 -29.65 4.19
C LYS A 68 7.82 -31.12 4.17
N PRO A 69 6.86 -32.07 4.10
CA PRO A 69 7.17 -33.49 4.14
C PRO A 69 8.34 -33.70 3.19
N PRO A 70 9.51 -34.17 3.68
CA PRO A 70 10.71 -34.15 2.89
C PRO A 70 10.41 -35.00 1.67
N ARG A 71 10.31 -34.37 0.50
CA ARG A 71 10.35 -35.11 -0.75
C ARG A 71 11.64 -35.93 -0.65
N PRO A 72 11.60 -37.26 -0.78
CA PRO A 72 12.80 -38.08 -0.65
C PRO A 72 13.83 -37.50 -1.62
N LYS A 73 14.85 -36.84 -1.07
CA LYS A 73 15.88 -36.20 -1.88
C LYS A 73 16.71 -37.35 -2.43
N LYS A 74 16.54 -37.63 -3.72
CA LYS A 74 17.38 -38.62 -4.40
C LYS A 74 18.85 -38.16 -4.30
N PRO A 75 19.81 -39.07 -4.07
CA PRO A 75 21.21 -38.74 -4.22
C PRO A 75 21.45 -38.09 -5.58
N CYS A 76 22.36 -37.12 -5.66
CA CYS A 76 22.72 -36.52 -6.94
C CYS A 76 23.12 -37.61 -7.94
N GLU A 77 22.58 -37.62 -9.16
CA GLU A 77 22.89 -38.66 -10.15
C GLU A 77 24.36 -38.65 -10.61
N ILE A 78 25.08 -37.54 -10.34
CA ILE A 78 26.48 -37.35 -10.73
C ILE A 78 27.43 -37.71 -9.58
N CYS A 79 27.22 -37.17 -8.37
CA CYS A 79 28.13 -37.39 -7.23
C CYS A 79 27.60 -38.38 -6.18
N ASN A 80 26.38 -38.88 -6.35
CA ASN A 80 25.70 -39.86 -5.49
C ASN A 80 25.70 -39.51 -3.98
N GLN A 81 25.80 -38.22 -3.65
CA GLN A 81 25.87 -37.68 -2.28
C GLN A 81 24.65 -36.83 -1.95
N LEU A 82 24.36 -36.72 -0.64
CA LEU A 82 23.29 -35.91 -0.08
C LEU A 82 23.84 -35.15 1.15
N PRO A 83 24.10 -33.82 1.08
CA PRO A 83 23.86 -32.89 -0.02
C PRO A 83 24.86 -33.01 -1.18
N CYS A 84 24.47 -32.55 -2.37
CA CYS A 84 25.29 -32.55 -3.58
C CYS A 84 26.52 -31.64 -3.41
N ILE A 85 27.69 -32.09 -3.86
CA ILE A 85 28.95 -31.32 -3.85
C ILE A 85 29.37 -30.86 -5.25
N CYS A 86 28.57 -31.13 -6.28
CA CYS A 86 28.86 -30.66 -7.64
C CYS A 86 28.81 -29.13 -7.67
N PRO A 87 29.69 -28.47 -8.46
CA PRO A 87 29.58 -27.05 -8.72
C PRO A 87 28.20 -26.76 -9.30
N SER A 88 27.39 -26.00 -8.57
CA SER A 88 26.07 -25.58 -9.04
C SER A 88 26.27 -24.57 -10.15
N GLU A 89 25.90 -24.93 -11.38
CA GLU A 89 25.85 -23.97 -12.47
C GLU A 89 24.93 -22.81 -12.06
N PRO A 90 25.33 -21.54 -12.35
CA PRO A 90 24.43 -20.42 -12.17
C PRO A 90 23.16 -20.72 -12.97
N LYS A 91 22.00 -20.60 -12.33
CA LYS A 91 20.71 -20.74 -13.03
C LYS A 91 20.73 -19.82 -14.26
N PRO A 92 20.04 -20.12 -15.36
CA PRO A 92 19.97 -19.19 -16.49
C PRO A 92 19.12 -17.95 -16.12
N PRO A 93 19.40 -16.77 -16.71
CA PRO A 93 18.55 -15.59 -16.56
C PRO A 93 17.15 -15.85 -17.12
N CYS A 94 16.14 -15.17 -16.59
CA CYS A 94 14.78 -15.34 -17.06
C CYS A 94 14.67 -14.97 -18.55
N LEU A 95 14.16 -15.88 -19.38
CA LEU A 95 13.99 -15.64 -20.83
C LEU A 95 13.02 -14.48 -21.18
N LYS A 96 12.22 -14.01 -20.21
CA LYS A 96 11.30 -12.88 -20.38
C LYS A 96 11.88 -11.54 -19.92
N CYS A 97 12.51 -11.50 -18.76
CA CYS A 97 12.98 -10.26 -18.12
C CYS A 97 14.51 -10.13 -18.04
N GLY A 98 15.29 -11.15 -18.41
CA GLY A 98 16.76 -11.13 -18.38
C GLY A 98 17.39 -11.10 -16.98
N GLN A 99 16.61 -10.97 -15.92
CA GLN A 99 17.08 -10.75 -14.55
C GLN A 99 17.29 -12.05 -13.76
N GLN A 100 18.20 -12.00 -12.80
CA GLN A 100 18.49 -13.03 -11.80
C GLN A 100 18.50 -12.46 -10.38
N PRO A 101 17.77 -13.05 -9.41
CA PRO A 101 16.92 -14.24 -9.51
C PRO A 101 15.62 -14.01 -10.30
N PHE A 102 14.77 -15.03 -10.47
CA PHE A 102 13.52 -14.95 -11.25
C PHE A 102 12.51 -14.00 -10.56
N VAL A 103 12.51 -12.71 -10.92
CA VAL A 103 11.61 -11.68 -10.35
C VAL A 103 10.32 -11.47 -11.17
N CYS A 104 10.19 -12.14 -12.31
CA CYS A 104 9.04 -11.98 -13.22
C CYS A 104 7.71 -12.37 -12.50
N LYS A 105 6.97 -11.37 -12.02
CA LYS A 105 5.67 -11.52 -11.35
C LYS A 105 4.62 -12.06 -12.33
N LYS A 106 3.80 -13.04 -11.92
CA LYS A 106 2.72 -13.58 -12.76
C LYS A 106 1.59 -12.54 -12.84
N LYS A 107 1.27 -12.08 -14.04
CA LYS A 107 0.10 -11.22 -14.28
C LYS A 107 -1.14 -12.07 -14.55
N VAL A 108 -2.28 -11.65 -14.03
CA VAL A 108 -3.59 -12.29 -14.20
C VAL A 108 -4.58 -11.24 -14.70
N LYS A 109 -5.32 -11.59 -15.75
CA LYS A 109 -6.44 -10.77 -16.22
C LYS A 109 -7.69 -11.11 -15.41
N ILE A 110 -8.22 -10.14 -14.67
CA ILE A 110 -9.51 -10.22 -13.97
C ILE A 110 -10.53 -9.49 -14.81
N LYS A 111 -11.71 -10.10 -14.97
CA LYS A 111 -12.90 -9.41 -15.49
C LYS A 111 -13.84 -9.10 -14.34
N LEU A 112 -14.20 -7.83 -14.19
CA LEU A 112 -15.12 -7.36 -13.16
C LEU A 112 -16.58 -7.50 -13.59
N ARG A 113 -17.51 -7.38 -12.63
CA ARG A 113 -18.95 -7.51 -12.88
C ARG A 113 -19.50 -6.49 -13.89
N ASN A 114 -18.88 -5.32 -13.99
CA ASN A 114 -19.22 -4.28 -14.95
C ASN A 114 -18.65 -4.53 -16.36
N GLY A 115 -18.00 -5.68 -16.60
CA GLY A 115 -17.42 -6.04 -17.89
C GLY A 115 -16.00 -5.50 -18.12
N LYS A 116 -15.46 -4.67 -17.22
CA LYS A 116 -14.08 -4.15 -17.31
C LYS A 116 -13.05 -5.25 -17.06
N GLU A 117 -11.91 -5.16 -17.74
CA GLU A 117 -10.81 -6.11 -17.62
C GLU A 117 -9.57 -5.43 -17.03
N PHE A 118 -9.01 -6.01 -15.96
CA PHE A 118 -7.83 -5.53 -15.27
C PHE A 118 -6.72 -6.55 -15.40
N GLU A 119 -5.50 -6.11 -15.74
CA GLU A 119 -4.31 -6.95 -15.62
C GLU A 119 -3.63 -6.68 -14.28
N ILE A 120 -3.88 -7.54 -13.30
CA ILE A 120 -3.28 -7.42 -11.97
C ILE A 120 -2.05 -8.32 -11.84
N GLN A 121 -1.15 -7.97 -10.92
CA GLN A 121 -0.14 -8.92 -10.47
C GLN A 121 -0.78 -9.90 -9.48
N HIS A 122 -0.64 -11.20 -9.71
CA HIS A 122 -1.09 -12.23 -8.76
C HIS A 122 -0.20 -12.17 -7.51
N MET A 123 -0.50 -11.28 -6.57
CA MET A 123 0.14 -11.28 -5.26
C MET A 123 -0.61 -12.27 -4.36
N MET A 124 0.08 -13.30 -3.89
CA MET A 124 -0.49 -14.33 -3.01
C MET A 124 -0.62 -13.84 -1.54
N ALA A 125 -0.24 -12.60 -1.23
CA ALA A 125 0.05 -12.18 0.15
C ALA A 125 -0.56 -10.83 0.57
N THR A 126 -1.36 -10.17 -0.27
CA THR A 126 -2.05 -8.93 0.11
C THR A 126 -3.49 -9.25 0.49
N SER A 127 -3.76 -9.28 1.79
CA SER A 127 -5.11 -9.33 2.35
C SER A 127 -5.71 -7.93 2.29
N PHE A 128 -6.84 -7.79 1.60
CA PHE A 128 -7.65 -6.56 1.68
C PHE A 128 -8.65 -6.73 2.82
N TRP A 129 -9.03 -5.63 3.47
CA TRP A 129 -10.03 -5.65 4.53
C TRP A 129 -11.23 -4.80 4.10
N SER A 130 -12.44 -5.20 4.51
CA SER A 130 -13.64 -4.35 4.38
C SER A 130 -13.64 -3.28 5.47
N ALA A 131 -14.52 -2.27 5.35
CA ALA A 131 -14.81 -1.32 6.43
C ALA A 131 -15.16 -2.02 7.77
N ASP A 132 -15.82 -3.19 7.70
CA ASP A 132 -16.14 -4.02 8.87
C ASP A 132 -14.99 -4.89 9.40
N GLY A 133 -13.76 -4.76 8.86
CA GLY A 133 -12.59 -5.56 9.25
C GLY A 133 -12.62 -7.00 8.77
N ILE A 134 -13.37 -7.31 7.71
CA ILE A 134 -13.46 -8.67 7.14
C ILE A 134 -12.41 -8.81 6.01
N PRO A 135 -11.59 -9.87 6.00
CA PRO A 135 -10.64 -10.07 4.92
C PRO A 135 -11.36 -10.42 3.61
N MET A 136 -10.95 -9.78 2.52
CA MET A 136 -11.50 -9.91 1.18
C MET A 136 -10.40 -10.15 0.15
N SER A 137 -10.77 -10.76 -0.97
CA SER A 137 -9.88 -10.91 -2.13
C SER A 137 -9.72 -9.59 -2.90
N ALA A 138 -8.63 -9.48 -3.67
CA ALA A 138 -8.40 -8.35 -4.57
C ALA A 138 -9.58 -8.08 -5.54
N VAL A 139 -10.24 -9.16 -6.01
CA VAL A 139 -11.39 -9.06 -6.91
C VAL A 139 -12.60 -8.45 -6.19
N GLU A 140 -12.87 -8.89 -4.96
CA GLU A 140 -13.98 -8.36 -4.13
C GLU A 140 -13.72 -6.91 -3.76
N PHE A 141 -12.49 -6.59 -3.35
CA PHE A 141 -12.08 -5.22 -3.07
C PHE A 141 -12.29 -4.29 -4.27
N LEU A 142 -11.82 -4.69 -5.46
CA LEU A 142 -12.06 -3.93 -6.68
C LEU A 142 -13.57 -3.74 -6.93
N ASN A 143 -14.36 -4.83 -6.88
CA ASN A 143 -15.82 -4.73 -7.06
C ASN A 143 -16.49 -3.81 -6.02
N ASN A 144 -16.00 -3.77 -4.78
CA ASN A 144 -16.52 -2.87 -3.75
C ASN A 144 -16.20 -1.41 -4.06
N ILE A 145 -14.98 -1.08 -4.50
CA ILE A 145 -14.65 0.28 -4.96
C ILE A 145 -15.59 0.71 -6.09
N PHE A 146 -15.86 -0.17 -7.06
CA PHE A 146 -16.81 0.12 -8.16
C PHE A 146 -18.27 0.24 -7.69
N GLY A 147 -18.61 -0.47 -6.63
CA GLY A 147 -19.96 -0.51 -6.07
C GLY A 147 -20.26 0.67 -5.15
N LEU A 148 -19.28 1.50 -4.81
CA LEU A 148 -19.48 2.67 -3.97
C LEU A 148 -20.39 3.69 -4.68
N PRO A 149 -21.57 3.99 -4.13
CA PRO A 149 -22.42 5.02 -4.71
C PRO A 149 -21.81 6.41 -4.48
N ASN A 150 -21.62 7.16 -5.58
CA ASN A 150 -21.45 8.62 -5.57
C ASN A 150 -20.17 9.18 -4.91
N LEU A 151 -19.01 8.52 -4.99
CA LEU A 151 -17.75 9.17 -4.60
C LEU A 151 -17.46 10.43 -5.44
N PHE A 152 -17.66 10.30 -6.75
CA PHE A 152 -17.68 11.38 -7.74
C PHE A 152 -18.42 10.87 -8.99
N LYS A 153 -18.95 11.77 -9.82
CA LYS A 153 -19.82 11.47 -10.96
C LYS A 153 -19.07 11.37 -12.28
N SER A 154 -17.89 11.98 -12.37
CA SER A 154 -17.07 12.01 -13.58
C SER A 154 -15.59 12.22 -13.25
N GLU A 155 -14.73 11.90 -14.22
CA GLU A 155 -13.29 12.23 -14.15
C GLU A 155 -13.05 13.72 -13.89
N ALA A 156 -13.83 14.59 -14.53
CA ALA A 156 -13.74 16.04 -14.32
C ALA A 156 -14.04 16.44 -12.85
N GLU A 157 -15.01 15.80 -12.20
CA GLU A 157 -15.30 16.05 -10.78
C GLU A 157 -14.18 15.51 -9.89
N LEU A 158 -13.62 14.33 -10.19
CA LEU A 158 -12.45 13.82 -9.47
C LEU A 158 -11.28 14.82 -9.58
N ARG A 159 -11.00 15.32 -10.78
CA ARG A 159 -9.93 16.28 -11.05
C ARG A 159 -10.15 17.58 -10.29
N GLU A 160 -11.37 18.12 -10.26
CA GLU A 160 -11.71 19.32 -9.49
C GLU A 160 -11.48 19.11 -7.98
N LEU A 161 -11.98 18.00 -7.42
CA LEU A 161 -11.81 17.66 -6.01
C LEU A 161 -10.33 17.42 -5.66
N TRP A 162 -9.56 16.82 -6.55
CA TRP A 162 -8.18 16.43 -6.29
C TRP A 162 -7.18 17.58 -6.46
N SER A 163 -7.45 18.50 -7.39
CA SER A 163 -6.56 19.62 -7.73
C SER A 163 -6.31 20.58 -6.57
N ASN A 164 -7.26 20.71 -5.64
CA ASN A 164 -7.12 21.55 -4.46
C ASN A 164 -6.82 20.68 -3.22
N PRO A 165 -5.74 20.97 -2.46
CA PRO A 165 -5.34 20.14 -1.32
C PRO A 165 -6.41 20.02 -0.22
N MET A 166 -7.25 21.04 -0.03
CA MET A 166 -8.31 21.01 0.99
C MET A 166 -9.44 20.06 0.60
N THR A 167 -9.92 20.16 -0.63
CA THR A 167 -10.98 19.25 -1.13
C THR A 167 -10.45 17.84 -1.29
N ARG A 168 -9.17 17.68 -1.65
CA ARG A 168 -8.50 16.38 -1.73
C ARG A 168 -8.45 15.71 -0.36
N ARG A 169 -8.08 16.44 0.69
CA ARG A 169 -8.07 15.90 2.06
C ARG A 169 -9.45 15.39 2.45
N THR A 170 -10.47 16.21 2.30
CA THR A 170 -11.86 15.82 2.60
C THR A 170 -12.33 14.64 1.73
N PHE A 171 -11.84 14.53 0.50
CA PHE A 171 -12.14 13.38 -0.35
C PHE A 171 -11.45 12.09 0.13
N LEU A 172 -10.18 12.18 0.53
CA LEU A 172 -9.43 11.06 1.11
C LEU A 172 -10.04 10.59 2.45
N GLU A 173 -10.47 11.51 3.31
CA GLU A 173 -11.17 11.18 4.56
C GLU A 173 -12.48 10.41 4.28
N LYS A 174 -13.25 10.83 3.26
CA LYS A 174 -14.47 10.09 2.86
C LYS A 174 -14.17 8.71 2.30
N LEU A 175 -13.05 8.55 1.59
CA LEU A 175 -12.60 7.24 1.11
C LEU A 175 -12.22 6.35 2.29
N ASP A 176 -11.50 6.89 3.26
CA ASP A 176 -11.12 6.19 4.49
C ASP A 176 -12.35 5.75 5.30
N ASP A 177 -13.31 6.64 5.51
CA ASP A 177 -14.60 6.35 6.16
C ASP A 177 -15.39 5.24 5.43
N ALA A 178 -15.19 5.10 4.12
CA ALA A 178 -15.80 4.05 3.30
C ALA A 178 -15.02 2.72 3.32
N GLY A 179 -13.90 2.65 4.04
CA GLY A 179 -13.03 1.48 4.13
C GLY A 179 -11.97 1.40 3.03
N PHE A 180 -11.64 2.54 2.39
CA PHE A 180 -10.62 2.67 1.36
C PHE A 180 -9.57 3.69 1.80
N GLY A 181 -8.96 3.40 2.94
CA GLY A 181 -7.92 4.21 3.52
C GLY A 181 -6.62 4.15 2.74
N LYS A 182 -5.61 4.81 3.31
CA LYS A 182 -4.26 4.88 2.71
C LYS A 182 -3.67 3.50 2.46
N GLU A 183 -3.82 2.57 3.39
CA GLU A 183 -3.22 1.23 3.29
C GLU A 183 -3.86 0.43 2.16
N GLU A 184 -5.18 0.51 2.01
CA GLU A 184 -5.93 -0.14 0.95
C GLU A 184 -5.57 0.44 -0.42
N LEU A 185 -5.48 1.76 -0.53
CA LEU A 185 -5.09 2.45 -1.76
C LEU A 185 -3.62 2.16 -2.14
N THR A 186 -2.73 2.07 -1.17
CA THR A 186 -1.33 1.67 -1.39
C THR A 186 -1.24 0.22 -1.87
N THR A 187 -2.03 -0.67 -1.27
CA THR A 187 -2.12 -2.07 -1.70
C THR A 187 -2.66 -2.18 -3.13
N LEU A 188 -3.62 -1.33 -3.48
CA LEU A 188 -4.15 -1.24 -4.83
C LEU A 188 -3.08 -0.78 -5.84
N GLN A 189 -2.28 0.24 -5.51
CA GLN A 189 -1.15 0.68 -6.34
C GLN A 189 -0.21 -0.48 -6.67
N GLN A 190 0.17 -1.28 -5.67
CA GLN A 190 1.04 -2.44 -5.85
C GLN A 190 0.40 -3.51 -6.74
N LEU A 191 -0.91 -3.76 -6.55
CA LEU A 191 -1.65 -4.76 -7.31
C LEU A 191 -1.66 -4.46 -8.81
N ILE A 192 -1.73 -3.18 -9.19
CA ILE A 192 -1.78 -2.73 -10.58
C ILE A 192 -0.41 -2.26 -11.11
N ASN A 193 0.67 -2.39 -10.32
CA ASN A 193 2.02 -1.95 -10.66
C ASN A 193 2.11 -0.44 -10.96
N ALA A 194 1.50 0.36 -10.08
CA ALA A 194 1.43 1.81 -10.13
C ALA A 194 1.93 2.45 -8.82
N GLU A 195 2.92 1.84 -8.16
CA GLU A 195 3.52 2.35 -6.92
C GLU A 195 4.18 3.73 -7.09
N ASN A 196 4.61 4.04 -8.31
CA ASN A 196 5.19 5.34 -8.64
C ASN A 196 4.15 6.35 -9.14
N SER A 197 2.90 5.92 -9.35
CA SER A 197 1.81 6.79 -9.80
C SER A 197 1.15 7.50 -8.63
N ASP A 198 0.47 8.62 -8.93
CA ASP A 198 -0.34 9.30 -7.92
C ASP A 198 -1.59 8.47 -7.58
N LEU A 199 -2.16 8.67 -6.39
CA LEU A 199 -3.45 8.07 -6.05
C LEU A 199 -4.57 8.57 -6.98
N PHE A 200 -4.46 9.80 -7.52
CA PHE A 200 -5.33 10.29 -8.57
C PHE A 200 -5.35 9.35 -9.78
N ASP A 201 -4.18 9.00 -10.32
CA ASP A 201 -4.02 8.15 -11.50
C ASP A 201 -4.55 6.74 -11.27
N VAL A 202 -4.38 6.24 -10.06
CA VAL A 202 -4.86 4.92 -9.65
C VAL A 202 -6.38 4.92 -9.59
N LEU A 203 -6.98 5.94 -8.98
CA LEU A 203 -8.43 6.10 -8.96
C LEU A 203 -8.96 6.30 -10.37
N GLU A 204 -8.37 7.17 -11.17
CA GLU A 204 -8.74 7.38 -12.57
C GLU A 204 -8.70 6.08 -13.36
N PHE A 205 -7.63 5.27 -13.25
CA PHE A 205 -7.55 3.96 -13.92
C PHE A 205 -8.62 2.96 -13.44
N VAL A 206 -8.93 2.95 -12.15
CA VAL A 206 -10.01 2.11 -11.61
C VAL A 206 -11.31 2.54 -12.29
N PHE A 207 -11.68 3.81 -12.21
CA PHE A 207 -12.94 4.33 -12.76
C PHE A 207 -12.98 4.40 -14.29
N ASN A 208 -11.83 4.47 -14.95
CA ASN A 208 -11.64 4.55 -16.40
C ASN A 208 -10.45 3.67 -16.85
N SER A 209 -10.73 2.40 -17.10
CA SER A 209 -9.72 1.36 -17.39
C SER A 209 -8.94 1.56 -18.69
N ASP A 210 -9.32 2.54 -19.51
CA ASP A 210 -8.67 2.84 -20.78
C ASP A 210 -7.44 3.75 -20.61
N ILE A 211 -7.31 4.43 -19.46
CA ILE A 211 -6.21 5.35 -19.15
C ILE A 211 -5.19 4.63 -18.27
N LYS A 212 -3.95 4.52 -18.73
CA LYS A 212 -2.88 3.95 -17.91
C LYS A 212 -2.46 4.97 -16.84
N PRO A 213 -2.22 4.52 -15.59
CA PRO A 213 -1.71 5.39 -14.56
C PRO A 213 -0.40 6.07 -14.98
N MET A 214 -0.36 7.40 -14.89
CA MET A 214 0.85 8.20 -15.11
C MET A 214 1.74 8.11 -13.87
N THR A 215 3.07 8.15 -14.03
CA THR A 215 3.98 8.25 -12.88
C THR A 215 4.03 9.69 -12.34
N ARG A 216 4.38 9.84 -11.06
CA ARG A 216 4.54 11.17 -10.45
C ARG A 216 5.62 11.97 -11.16
N GLU A 217 6.70 11.34 -11.59
CA GLU A 217 7.78 11.95 -12.38
C GLU A 217 7.28 12.49 -13.71
N GLU A 218 6.53 11.69 -14.47
CA GLU A 218 5.94 12.13 -15.73
C GLU A 218 4.96 13.29 -15.48
N ARG A 219 4.12 13.20 -14.45
CA ARG A 219 3.15 14.26 -14.10
C ARG A 219 3.84 15.59 -13.83
N VAL A 220 4.91 15.57 -13.04
CA VAL A 220 5.71 16.77 -12.77
C VAL A 220 6.34 17.29 -14.05
N ALA A 221 6.97 16.43 -14.86
CA ALA A 221 7.62 16.82 -16.10
C ALA A 221 6.63 17.50 -17.07
N GLU A 222 5.39 17.03 -17.15
CA GLU A 222 4.36 17.61 -18.00
C GLU A 222 3.84 18.97 -17.50
N ALA A 223 3.71 19.15 -16.19
CA ALA A 223 3.19 20.37 -15.58
C ALA A 223 4.26 21.46 -15.37
N GLN A 224 5.55 21.08 -15.39
CA GLN A 224 6.66 21.94 -14.97
C GLN A 224 6.70 23.30 -15.67
N ALA A 225 6.48 23.31 -17.00
CA ALA A 225 6.51 24.55 -17.79
C ALA A 225 5.41 25.53 -17.34
N THR A 226 4.20 25.03 -17.10
CA THR A 226 3.06 25.83 -16.63
C THR A 226 3.28 26.31 -15.21
N ILE A 227 3.70 25.42 -14.31
CA ILE A 227 3.95 25.73 -12.90
C ILE A 227 5.00 26.84 -12.77
N PHE A 228 6.08 26.78 -13.55
CA PHE A 228 7.22 27.71 -13.42
C PHE A 228 7.10 28.99 -14.25
N ALA A 229 6.05 29.15 -15.06
CA ALA A 229 5.90 30.29 -15.95
C ALA A 229 5.86 31.64 -15.22
N LEU A 230 5.21 31.67 -14.04
CA LEU A 230 4.95 32.90 -13.28
C LEU A 230 5.76 33.03 -11.99
N LEU A 231 6.64 32.07 -11.70
CA LEU A 231 7.40 32.04 -10.46
C LEU A 231 8.75 32.76 -10.60
N ASP A 232 9.20 33.38 -9.52
CA ASP A 232 10.58 33.84 -9.40
C ASP A 232 11.55 32.68 -9.08
N ASN A 233 12.86 32.92 -9.15
CA ASN A 233 13.86 31.86 -8.95
C ASN A 233 13.77 31.20 -7.56
N LYS A 234 13.51 31.98 -6.50
CA LYS A 234 13.43 31.44 -5.14
C LYS A 234 12.17 30.60 -4.95
N GLN A 235 11.06 31.05 -5.53
CA GLN A 235 9.80 30.30 -5.56
C GLN A 235 9.95 29.00 -6.36
N LYS A 236 10.63 29.03 -7.53
CA LYS A 236 10.94 27.82 -8.31
C LYS A 236 11.73 26.82 -7.49
N GLU A 237 12.82 27.25 -6.85
CA GLU A 237 13.63 26.37 -6.00
C GLU A 237 12.81 25.73 -4.86
N PHE A 238 11.88 26.48 -4.26
CA PHE A 238 10.98 25.93 -3.25
C PHE A 238 10.01 24.91 -3.84
N ILE A 239 9.31 25.25 -4.93
CA ILE A 239 8.35 24.33 -5.56
C ILE A 239 9.04 23.09 -6.12
N GLU A 240 10.23 23.21 -6.71
CA GLU A 240 11.03 22.08 -7.17
C GLU A 240 11.38 21.12 -6.01
N PHE A 241 11.71 21.66 -4.84
CA PHE A 241 11.92 20.85 -3.63
C PHE A 241 10.63 20.15 -3.17
N VAL A 242 9.48 20.82 -3.22
CA VAL A 242 8.20 20.19 -2.88
C VAL A 242 7.87 19.07 -3.87
N LEU A 243 8.05 19.32 -5.17
CA LEU A 243 7.81 18.36 -6.24
C LEU A 243 8.73 17.14 -6.13
N SER A 244 9.99 17.31 -5.70
CA SER A 244 10.87 16.15 -5.46
C SER A 244 10.38 15.29 -4.30
N LYS A 245 9.87 15.88 -3.22
CA LYS A 245 9.23 15.13 -2.12
C LYS A 245 7.94 14.45 -2.52
N TYR A 246 7.14 15.10 -3.35
CA TYR A 246 5.97 14.47 -3.96
C TYR A 246 6.35 13.26 -4.82
N ILE A 247 7.36 13.37 -5.68
CA ILE A 247 7.89 12.26 -6.51
C ILE A 247 8.43 11.12 -5.63
N GLU A 248 9.16 11.42 -4.57
CA GLU A 248 9.74 10.40 -3.69
C GLU A 248 8.67 9.70 -2.84
N THR A 249 7.80 10.46 -2.18
CA THR A 249 6.96 9.96 -1.07
C THR A 249 5.47 9.86 -1.43
N GLY A 250 4.92 10.83 -2.15
CA GLY A 250 3.56 10.75 -2.70
C GLY A 250 2.73 12.00 -2.41
N VAL A 251 1.43 11.89 -2.73
CA VAL A 251 0.46 12.99 -2.66
C VAL A 251 0.33 13.64 -1.28
N GLU A 252 0.68 12.92 -0.21
CA GLU A 252 0.61 13.44 1.16
C GLU A 252 1.56 14.60 1.40
N GLU A 253 2.69 14.66 0.69
CA GLU A 253 3.63 15.79 0.78
C GLU A 253 3.02 17.09 0.23
N LEU A 254 1.92 17.00 -0.50
CA LEU A 254 1.19 18.14 -1.04
C LEU A 254 0.06 18.62 -0.10
N ASP A 255 -0.14 17.98 1.05
CA ASP A 255 -1.10 18.42 2.05
C ASP A 255 -0.65 19.75 2.69
N GLN A 256 -1.59 20.68 2.91
CA GLN A 256 -1.28 21.99 3.51
C GLN A 256 -0.62 21.89 4.90
N GLU A 257 -0.94 20.86 5.68
CA GLU A 257 -0.33 20.62 7.00
C GLU A 257 1.16 20.27 6.92
N LYS A 258 1.64 19.83 5.74
CA LYS A 258 3.07 19.60 5.49
C LYS A 258 3.85 20.87 5.25
N LEU A 259 3.19 21.99 4.90
CA LEU A 259 3.86 23.22 4.52
C LEU A 259 4.87 23.71 5.58
N PRO A 260 4.56 23.77 6.89
CA PRO A 260 5.55 24.18 7.89
C PRO A 260 6.76 23.25 7.96
N ILE A 261 6.55 21.94 7.78
CA ILE A 261 7.61 20.92 7.82
C ILE A 261 8.50 21.07 6.58
N LEU A 262 7.92 21.25 5.39
CA LEU A 262 8.65 21.44 4.14
C LEU A 262 9.49 22.72 4.16
N LEU A 263 8.95 23.82 4.69
CA LEU A 263 9.68 25.07 4.84
C LEU A 263 10.86 24.91 5.81
N THR A 264 10.63 24.27 6.96
CA THR A 264 11.68 24.01 7.95
C THR A 264 12.76 23.08 7.39
N ASN A 265 12.39 22.05 6.64
CA ASN A 265 13.33 21.10 6.03
C ASN A 265 14.22 21.78 4.97
N LYS A 266 13.69 22.72 4.19
CA LYS A 266 14.46 23.42 3.15
C LYS A 266 15.28 24.60 3.70
N TYR A 267 14.72 25.37 4.64
CA TYR A 267 15.29 26.64 5.10
C TYR A 267 15.78 26.62 6.56
N GLN A 268 15.76 25.49 7.24
CA GLN A 268 16.12 25.29 8.66
C GLN A 268 15.09 25.86 9.65
N SER A 269 14.43 26.97 9.34
CA SER A 269 13.37 27.57 10.16
C SER A 269 12.28 28.25 9.32
N LEU A 270 11.13 28.53 9.94
CA LEU A 270 10.04 29.30 9.31
C LEU A 270 10.43 30.77 9.11
N GLU A 271 11.21 31.34 10.02
CA GLU A 271 11.72 32.71 9.93
C GLU A 271 12.65 32.88 8.72
N ASP A 272 13.56 31.93 8.49
CA ASP A 272 14.46 31.94 7.34
C ASP A 272 13.70 31.76 6.03
N ALA A 273 12.70 30.88 6.02
CA ALA A 273 11.81 30.70 4.87
C ALA A 273 11.08 32.01 4.52
N LYS A 274 10.56 32.74 5.51
CA LYS A 274 9.90 34.05 5.30
C LYS A 274 10.88 35.09 4.78
N ALA A 275 12.13 35.10 5.25
CA ALA A 275 13.15 36.03 4.77
C ALA A 275 13.47 35.81 3.27
N VAL A 276 13.39 34.56 2.80
CA VAL A 276 13.67 34.20 1.40
C VAL A 276 12.44 34.39 0.50
N LEU A 277 11.31 33.81 0.88
CA LEU A 277 10.09 33.68 0.06
C LEU A 277 9.06 34.79 0.30
N GLY A 278 9.22 35.57 1.38
CA GLY A 278 8.31 36.66 1.73
C GLY A 278 7.24 36.26 2.74
N ASN A 279 6.05 36.87 2.63
CA ASN A 279 5.00 36.70 3.63
C ASN A 279 4.37 35.30 3.57
N VAL A 280 4.02 34.75 4.74
CA VAL A 280 3.35 33.46 4.95
C VAL A 280 2.10 33.29 4.08
N SER A 281 1.28 34.33 3.94
CA SER A 281 0.07 34.27 3.10
C SER A 281 0.40 33.98 1.65
N ASN A 282 1.47 34.59 1.12
CA ASN A 282 1.89 34.38 -0.26
C ASN A 282 2.48 32.99 -0.44
N ILE A 283 3.26 32.50 0.54
CA ILE A 283 3.83 31.15 0.51
C ILE A 283 2.71 30.09 0.52
N SER A 284 1.69 30.24 1.38
CA SER A 284 0.56 29.32 1.42
C SER A 284 -0.25 29.36 0.13
N THR A 285 -0.47 30.55 -0.43
CA THR A 285 -1.19 30.71 -1.71
C THR A 285 -0.42 30.05 -2.84
N LEU A 286 0.88 30.32 -2.95
CA LEU A 286 1.79 29.68 -3.89
C LEU A 286 1.73 28.15 -3.78
N PHE A 287 1.82 27.61 -2.55
CA PHE A 287 1.78 26.17 -2.28
C PHE A 287 0.44 25.52 -2.68
N ILE A 288 -0.67 26.23 -2.58
CA ILE A 288 -1.99 25.71 -2.95
C ILE A 288 -2.21 25.82 -4.46
N GLU A 289 -1.92 26.97 -5.05
CA GLU A 289 -2.25 27.28 -6.44
C GLU A 289 -1.45 26.43 -7.44
N PHE A 290 -0.15 26.19 -7.17
CA PHE A 290 0.67 25.43 -8.11
C PHE A 290 0.15 24.00 -8.34
N GLN A 291 -0.48 23.42 -7.32
CA GLN A 291 -0.94 22.03 -7.36
C GLN A 291 -2.03 21.80 -8.38
N LYS A 292 -2.86 22.82 -8.66
CA LYS A 292 -3.89 22.73 -9.68
C LYS A 292 -3.27 22.38 -11.05
N HIS A 293 -2.12 22.96 -11.37
CA HIS A 293 -1.43 22.72 -12.63
C HIS A 293 -0.86 21.30 -12.76
N LEU A 294 -0.70 20.55 -11.66
CA LEU A 294 -0.32 19.13 -11.73
C LEU A 294 -1.40 18.25 -12.33
N TYR A 295 -2.65 18.72 -12.33
CA TYR A 295 -3.82 17.94 -12.74
C TYR A 295 -4.63 18.61 -13.85
N GLU A 296 -4.21 19.77 -14.37
CA GLU A 296 -4.91 20.42 -15.49
C GLU A 296 -4.80 19.59 -16.78
N GLU A 297 -5.92 19.44 -17.47
CA GLU A 297 -5.95 18.85 -18.81
C GLU A 297 -5.29 19.78 -19.82
N LYS A 298 -4.44 19.22 -20.68
CA LYS A 298 -3.95 19.96 -21.84
C LYS A 298 -5.12 20.14 -22.80
N VAL A 299 -5.46 21.38 -23.10
CA VAL A 299 -6.23 21.70 -24.31
C VAL A 299 -5.32 21.35 -25.49
N ALA A 300 -5.66 20.27 -26.19
CA ALA A 300 -4.97 19.82 -27.41
C ALA A 300 -5.15 20.83 -28.55
#